data_AF-A0A6X8U253-F1
#
_entry.id   AF-A0A6X8U253-F1
#
_cell.length_a   1.000
_cell.length_b   1.000
_cell.length_c   1.000
_cell.angle_alpha   90.00
_cell.angle_beta   90.00
_cell.angle_gamma   90.00
#
_symmetry.space_group_name_H-M   'P 1'
#
loop_
_entity.id
_entity.type
_entity.pdbx_description
1 polymer ?
#
loop_
_entity_poly.entity_id
_entity_poly.type
_entity_poly.pdbx_seq_one_letter_code
_entity_poly.pdbx_strand_id
1 'polypeptide(L)'
;MRVAVTIEISNQLSEVLSVIERHLESTLLAVHLYGSAVDGGLKPYSDIDLLVTVAVKLDETTRRALLNDLMEASAFPGESETLRAIEVTLVVHDDIIPWRYPAKRELQFGEWQR
;
A
#
# COMPACT_ATOMS: atom_id res chain seq x y z
N MET A 1 7.42 3.55 21.20
CA MET A 1 7.16 4.36 19.99
C MET A 1 6.57 3.52 18.86
N ARG A 2 7.25 2.48 18.36
CA ARG A 2 6.74 1.60 17.27
C ARG A 2 5.34 1.03 17.53
N VAL A 3 5.07 0.48 18.71
CA VAL A 3 3.75 -0.07 19.07
C VAL A 3 2.64 0.98 19.05
N ALA A 4 2.93 2.21 19.49
CA ALA A 4 1.92 3.29 19.54
C ALA A 4 1.53 3.78 18.14
N VAL A 5 2.50 3.85 17.23
CA VAL A 5 2.26 4.23 15.83
C VAL A 5 1.40 3.16 15.13
N THR A 6 1.68 1.88 15.35
CA THR A 6 0.85 0.79 14.79
C THR A 6 -0.58 0.83 15.33
N ILE A 7 -0.80 1.23 16.59
CA ILE A 7 -2.16 1.38 17.16
C ILE A 7 -2.91 2.54 16.49
N GLU A 8 -2.24 3.67 16.22
CA GLU A 8 -2.88 4.82 15.58
C GLU A 8 -3.46 4.49 14.21
N ILE A 9 -2.74 3.71 13.41
CA ILE A 9 -3.16 3.34 12.06
C ILE A 9 -3.79 1.95 11.97
N SER A 10 -3.98 1.23 13.08
CA SER A 10 -4.31 -0.20 13.05
C SER A 10 -5.59 -0.50 12.28
N ASN A 11 -6.60 0.36 12.43
CA ASN A 11 -7.91 0.17 11.80
C ASN A 11 -7.81 0.37 10.28
N GLN A 12 -7.24 1.50 9.85
CA GLN A 12 -7.04 1.79 8.42
C GLN A 12 -6.10 0.77 7.78
N LEU A 13 -5.01 0.39 8.45
CA LEU A 13 -4.09 -0.62 7.96
C LEU A 13 -4.79 -1.98 7.79
N SER A 14 -5.63 -2.39 8.73
CA SER A 14 -6.39 -3.64 8.61
C SER A 14 -7.40 -3.60 7.45
N GLU A 15 -8.03 -2.45 7.22
CA GLU A 15 -8.95 -2.24 6.09
C GLU A 15 -8.21 -2.33 4.75
N VAL A 16 -7.07 -1.64 4.62
CA VAL A 16 -6.24 -1.66 3.41
C VAL A 16 -5.68 -3.06 3.14
N LEU A 17 -5.21 -3.77 4.17
CA LEU A 17 -4.79 -5.16 4.04
C LEU A 17 -5.94 -6.05 3.58
N SER A 18 -7.14 -5.88 4.13
CA SER A 18 -8.33 -6.63 3.70
C SER A 18 -8.70 -6.36 2.24
N VAL A 19 -8.50 -5.13 1.75
CA VAL A 19 -8.68 -4.77 0.33
C VAL A 19 -7.62 -5.49 -0.53
N ILE A 20 -6.35 -5.40 -0.14
CA ILE A 20 -5.24 -6.04 -0.87
C ILE A 20 -5.44 -7.56 -0.95
N GLU A 21 -5.75 -8.21 0.18
CA GLU A 21 -5.98 -9.65 0.26
C GLU A 21 -7.15 -10.08 -0.61
N ARG A 22 -8.30 -9.39 -0.52
CA ARG A 22 -9.51 -9.71 -1.31
C ARG A 22 -9.25 -9.74 -2.82
N HIS A 23 -8.43 -8.81 -3.32
CA HIS A 23 -8.15 -8.71 -4.76
C HIS A 23 -6.98 -9.58 -5.22
N LEU A 24 -6.02 -9.87 -4.34
CA LEU A 24 -4.74 -10.47 -4.72
C LEU A 24 -4.46 -11.83 -4.08
N GLU A 25 -5.37 -12.40 -3.26
CA GLU A 25 -5.17 -13.60 -2.42
C GLU A 25 -4.38 -14.72 -3.11
N SER A 26 -4.76 -15.07 -4.34
CA SER A 26 -4.15 -16.19 -5.10
C SER A 26 -2.73 -15.92 -5.59
N THR A 27 -2.27 -14.68 -5.54
CA THR A 27 -0.98 -14.22 -6.09
C THR A 27 -0.13 -13.46 -5.07
N LEU A 28 -0.70 -13.07 -3.92
CA LEU A 28 -0.04 -12.27 -2.91
C LEU A 28 1.06 -13.08 -2.22
N LEU A 29 2.28 -12.54 -2.22
CA LEU A 29 3.44 -13.16 -1.58
C LEU A 29 3.80 -12.47 -0.27
N ALA A 30 3.72 -11.14 -0.23
CA ALA A 30 4.01 -10.37 0.97
C ALA A 30 3.43 -8.95 0.90
N VAL A 31 3.16 -8.38 2.08
CA VAL A 31 2.92 -6.95 2.28
C VAL A 31 3.89 -6.47 3.36
N HIS A 32 4.62 -5.39 3.09
CA HIS A 32 5.53 -4.77 4.04
C HIS A 32 5.08 -3.34 4.31
N LEU A 33 4.83 -3.03 5.58
CA LEU A 33 4.77 -1.65 6.06
C LEU A 33 6.20 -1.10 6.15
N TYR A 34 6.44 0.06 5.55
CA TYR A 34 7.73 0.74 5.64
C TYR A 34 7.56 2.24 5.93
N GLY A 35 8.60 3.02 5.71
CA GLY A 35 8.56 4.48 5.78
C GLY A 35 8.32 5.00 7.18
N SER A 36 7.66 6.16 7.27
CA SER A 36 7.63 6.96 8.50
C SER A 36 6.89 6.28 9.66
N ALA A 37 5.94 5.39 9.35
CA ALA A 37 5.22 4.58 10.33
C ALA A 37 6.16 3.62 11.09
N VAL A 38 7.23 3.15 10.45
CA VAL A 38 8.22 2.23 11.03
C VAL A 38 9.43 3.00 11.57
N ASP A 39 9.85 4.04 10.85
CA ASP A 39 11.08 4.79 11.08
C ASP A 39 10.80 6.29 11.22
N GLY A 40 10.94 6.83 12.43
CA GLY A 40 10.81 8.28 12.70
C GLY A 40 9.44 8.74 13.21
N GLY A 41 8.41 7.89 13.07
CA GLY A 41 7.06 8.13 13.57
C GLY A 41 6.22 9.02 12.65
N LEU A 42 4.90 8.79 12.66
CA LEU A 42 3.95 9.52 11.82
C LEU A 42 3.87 11.00 12.22
N LYS A 43 3.91 11.87 11.21
CA LYS A 43 3.60 13.31 11.31
C LYS A 43 2.15 13.56 10.87
N PRO A 44 1.58 14.77 11.10
CA PRO A 44 0.20 15.05 10.73
C PRO A 44 -0.14 14.75 9.27
N TYR A 45 0.80 15.00 8.35
CA TYR A 45 0.63 14.78 6.91
C TYR A 45 1.36 13.53 6.38
N SER A 46 1.85 12.67 7.27
CA SER A 46 2.43 11.38 6.87
C SER A 46 1.36 10.45 6.32
N ASP A 47 1.73 9.75 5.27
CA ASP A 47 1.03 8.61 4.68
C ASP A 47 1.38 7.29 5.35
N ILE A 48 0.68 6.24 4.91
CA ILE A 48 0.95 4.84 5.24
C ILE A 48 1.57 4.17 4.01
N ASP A 49 2.86 3.82 4.12
CA ASP A 49 3.66 3.25 3.04
C ASP A 49 3.60 1.71 3.00
N LEU A 50 3.08 1.14 1.91
CA LEU A 50 2.99 -0.31 1.72
C LEU A 50 3.71 -0.77 0.46
N LEU A 51 4.59 -1.77 0.62
CA LEU A 51 5.20 -2.52 -0.48
C LEU A 51 4.52 -3.89 -0.60
N VAL A 52 3.83 -4.11 -1.71
CA VAL A 52 3.12 -5.35 -2.02
C VAL A 52 3.92 -6.15 -3.05
N THR A 53 4.17 -7.42 -2.75
CA THR A 53 4.84 -8.35 -3.68
C THR A 53 3.84 -9.41 -4.12
N VAL A 54 3.71 -9.60 -5.43
CA VAL A 54 2.86 -10.62 -6.05
C VAL A 54 3.68 -11.58 -6.92
N ALA A 55 3.16 -12.79 -7.11
CA ALA A 55 3.78 -13.81 -7.95
C ALA A 55 3.64 -13.51 -9.45
N VAL A 56 2.53 -12.89 -9.87
CA VAL A 56 2.21 -12.62 -11.27
C VAL A 56 1.61 -11.23 -11.46
N LYS A 57 1.64 -10.73 -12.69
CA LYS A 57 1.05 -9.43 -13.06
C LYS A 57 -0.46 -9.42 -12.88
N LEU A 58 -0.99 -8.25 -12.56
CA LEU A 58 -2.42 -8.03 -12.42
C LEU A 58 -3.05 -7.97 -13.81
N ASP A 59 -4.22 -8.59 -13.97
CA ASP A 59 -5.08 -8.25 -15.09
C ASP A 59 -5.74 -6.89 -14.87
N GLU A 60 -6.20 -6.25 -15.94
CA GLU A 60 -6.77 -4.90 -15.89
C GLU A 60 -8.09 -4.80 -15.10
N THR A 61 -8.84 -5.89 -14.96
CA THR A 61 -10.06 -5.90 -14.15
C THR A 61 -9.70 -5.86 -12.66
N THR A 62 -8.79 -6.74 -12.23
CA THR A 62 -8.26 -6.77 -10.86
C THR A 62 -7.55 -5.46 -10.52
N ARG A 63 -6.73 -4.92 -11.44
CA ARG A 63 -6.05 -3.62 -11.27
C ARG A 63 -7.03 -2.50 -10.95
N ARG A 64 -8.09 -2.36 -11.75
CA ARG A 64 -9.08 -1.28 -11.57
C ARG A 64 -9.91 -1.46 -10.31
N ALA A 65 -10.33 -2.69 -10.01
CA ALA A 65 -11.08 -2.98 -8.78
C ALA A 65 -10.24 -2.67 -7.53
N LEU A 66 -8.97 -3.08 -7.52
CA LEU A 66 -8.04 -2.76 -6.45
C LEU A 66 -7.87 -1.24 -6.28
N LEU A 67 -7.62 -0.50 -7.36
CA LEU A 67 -7.46 0.95 -7.29
C LEU A 67 -8.70 1.66 -6.73
N ASN A 68 -9.89 1.26 -7.18
CA ASN A 68 -11.14 1.84 -6.69
C ASN A 68 -11.32 1.62 -5.18
N ASP A 69 -11.10 0.39 -4.71
CA ASP A 69 -11.26 0.08 -3.28
C ASP A 69 -10.17 0.74 -2.42
N LEU A 70 -8.95 0.90 -2.95
CA LEU A 70 -7.88 1.66 -2.28
C LEU A 70 -8.23 3.16 -2.17
N MET A 71 -8.91 3.73 -3.17
CA MET A 71 -9.38 5.13 -3.12
C MET A 71 -10.41 5.36 -2.02
N GLU A 72 -11.23 4.36 -1.69
CA GLU A 72 -12.21 4.46 -0.59
C GLU A 72 -11.55 4.38 0.78
N ALA A 73 -10.43 3.65 0.89
CA ALA A 73 -9.66 3.47 2.13
C ALA A 73 -8.60 4.56 2.39
N SER A 74 -8.56 5.61 1.56
CA SER A 74 -7.52 6.65 1.59
C SER A 74 -8.12 8.05 1.52
N ALA A 75 -7.40 9.03 2.07
CA ALA A 75 -7.78 10.44 2.02
C ALA A 75 -6.56 11.31 1.73
N PHE A 76 -6.76 12.46 1.07
CA PHE A 76 -5.69 13.45 0.93
C PHE A 76 -5.12 13.85 2.30
N PRO A 77 -3.80 14.11 2.41
CA PRO A 77 -3.18 14.47 3.68
C PRO A 77 -3.86 15.67 4.34
N GLY A 78 -4.45 15.44 5.53
CA GLY A 78 -5.11 16.47 6.33
C GLY A 78 -6.58 16.73 5.97
N GLU A 79 -7.18 16.00 5.04
CA GLU A 79 -8.62 16.13 4.71
C GLU A 79 -9.52 15.27 5.61
N SER A 80 -8.96 14.30 6.33
CA SER A 80 -9.69 13.43 7.24
C SER A 80 -9.03 13.40 8.62
N GLU A 81 -9.86 13.36 9.66
CA GLU A 81 -9.41 13.15 11.05
C GLU A 81 -9.12 11.67 11.33
N THR A 82 -9.64 10.76 10.51
CA THR A 82 -9.57 9.31 10.74
C THR A 82 -8.78 8.55 9.67
N LEU A 83 -8.65 9.10 8.47
CA LEU A 83 -7.94 8.48 7.35
C LEU A 83 -6.70 9.29 7.00
N ARG A 84 -5.57 8.60 6.89
CA ARG A 84 -4.35 9.13 6.27
C ARG A 84 -4.34 8.81 4.78
N ALA A 85 -3.48 9.51 4.04
CA ALA A 85 -3.13 9.05 2.70
C ALA A 85 -2.45 7.68 2.79
N ILE A 86 -2.70 6.81 1.83
CA ILE A 86 -1.98 5.55 1.68
C ILE A 86 -1.15 5.61 0.40
N GLU A 87 0.06 5.06 0.46
CA GLU A 87 0.89 4.78 -0.71
C GLU A 87 1.03 3.27 -0.84
N VAL A 88 0.68 2.73 -2.02
CA VAL A 88 0.86 1.30 -2.32
C VAL A 88 1.76 1.17 -3.54
N THR A 89 2.95 0.61 -3.35
CA THR A 89 3.84 0.19 -4.43
C THR A 89 3.72 -1.32 -4.61
N LEU A 90 3.36 -1.77 -5.81
CA LEU A 90 3.22 -3.19 -6.12
C LEU A 90 4.32 -3.65 -7.08
N VAL A 91 5.00 -4.74 -6.73
CA VAL A 91 6.05 -5.37 -7.54
C VAL A 91 5.74 -6.84 -7.80
N VAL A 92 6.16 -7.34 -8.96
CA VAL A 92 6.09 -8.77 -9.30
C VAL A 92 7.43 -9.39 -8.94
N HIS A 93 7.42 -10.45 -8.14
CA HIS A 93 8.62 -11.08 -7.59
C HIS A 93 9.68 -11.37 -8.68
N ASP A 94 9.27 -11.98 -9.78
CA ASP A 94 10.17 -12.38 -10.87
C ASP A 94 10.63 -11.20 -11.75
N ASP A 95 9.98 -10.03 -11.67
CA ASP A 95 10.48 -8.80 -12.27
C ASP A 95 11.55 -8.12 -11.38
N ILE A 96 11.67 -8.52 -10.11
CA ILE A 96 12.67 -8.01 -9.15
C ILE A 96 13.84 -8.97 -8.95
N ILE A 97 13.60 -10.29 -9.02
CA ILE A 97 14.62 -11.31 -8.76
C ILE A 97 14.90 -12.13 -10.03
N PRO A 98 16.13 -12.13 -10.58
CA PRO A 98 17.32 -11.42 -10.08
C PRO A 98 17.25 -9.90 -10.35
N TRP A 99 17.91 -9.13 -9.48
CA TRP A 99 17.91 -7.67 -9.54
C TRP A 99 18.43 -7.12 -10.86
N ARG A 100 17.69 -6.17 -11.43
CA ARG A 100 18.08 -5.40 -12.61
C ARG A 100 17.65 -3.95 -12.44
N TYR A 101 18.51 -3.04 -12.86
CA TYR A 101 18.23 -1.60 -12.84
C TYR A 101 17.79 -1.12 -14.25
N PRO A 102 16.72 -0.30 -14.34
CA PRO A 102 15.83 0.13 -13.27
C PRO A 102 14.88 -0.98 -12.80
N ALA A 103 14.52 -0.95 -11.52
CA ALA A 103 13.51 -1.84 -10.97
C ALA A 103 12.14 -1.55 -11.62
N LYS A 104 11.38 -2.61 -11.86
CA LYS A 104 10.02 -2.49 -12.39
C LYS A 104 9.01 -2.49 -11.25
N ARG A 105 8.07 -1.56 -11.32
CA ARG A 105 6.83 -1.58 -10.54
C ARG A 105 5.69 -1.97 -11.45
N GLU A 106 4.80 -2.80 -10.93
CA GLU A 106 3.60 -3.24 -11.62
C GLU A 106 2.45 -2.24 -11.43
N LEU A 107 2.37 -1.62 -10.24
CA LEU A 107 1.38 -0.58 -9.92
C LEU A 107 1.95 0.37 -8.88
N GLN A 108 1.52 1.63 -8.94
CA GLN A 108 1.73 2.64 -7.90
C GLN A 108 0.40 3.32 -7.61
N PHE A 109 -0.02 3.30 -6.36
CA PHE A 109 -1.13 4.08 -5.84
C PHE A 109 -0.61 5.18 -4.90
N GLY A 110 -1.26 6.34 -4.96
CA GLY A 110 -1.09 7.42 -4.01
C GLY A 110 -1.98 8.61 -4.41
N GLU A 111 -2.35 9.44 -3.43
CA GLU A 111 -3.34 10.51 -3.63
C GLU A 111 -2.96 11.53 -4.72
N TRP A 112 -1.67 11.66 -5.06
CA TRP A 112 -1.21 12.56 -6.12
C TRP A 112 -1.58 12.11 -7.55
N GLN A 113 -2.06 10.88 -7.73
CA GLN A 113 -2.49 10.33 -9.03
C GLN A 113 -4.01 10.33 -9.20
N ARG A 114 -4.73 10.95 -8.27
CA ARG A 114 -6.18 11.03 -8.28
C ARG A 114 -6.71 12.03 -9.29
#